data_AF-A0A955YST8-F1
#
_entry.id   AF-A0A955YST8-F1
#
_cell.length_a   1.000
_cell.length_b   1.000
_cell.length_c   1.000
_cell.angle_alpha   90.00
_cell.angle_beta   90.00
_cell.angle_gamma   90.00
#
_symmetry.space_group_name_H-M   'P 1'
#
loop_
_entity.id
_entity.type
_entity.pdbx_description
1 polymer ?
#
loop_
_entity_poly.entity_id
_entity_poly.type
_entity_poly.pdbx_seq_one_letter_code
_entity_poly.pdbx_strand_id
1 'polypeptide(L)'
;LEAFVPEFGLRAFRRPLADDEEMRYVAGAKTFAKVLTDEGSYSASEIYRETQITIIAALLSSPHFLYKVDSLGAEEDTIPHLREYRFASRLSYLVWASMPDAELLEMAATGDLSKPEVLDAQVQRVLDDPRAQDSLMRFVESWMELGDIERITKDLATYPNYDDRYRDYWREETRRFTEHVLFESTGTLSELFLADYSFVNKSLADLYGVAGPDDDSTYAKTTLPGDKRAGILTQGSFLAARSLPNQTSPIHRGAHVRTRLLCAELSPPANLDAHVPEPNPDESLREQVETLTSGPSCAGCHSQINPFGFAFESFDGIGQWRAEDEYGRPLDTKVTIATGGDLDGTFAGARELLQTTAESSALSRCFTKSYLRFALGRSEADEENATLDALTAEFADAGNDVASLVKGLVTHPAWANVATQ
;
A
#
# COMPACT_ATOMS: atom_id res chain seq x y z
N LEU A 1 -10.80 -30.08 27.03
CA LEU A 1 -9.40 -30.14 26.57
C LEU A 1 -9.32 -30.90 25.26
N GLU A 2 -9.72 -32.18 25.22
CA GLU A 2 -9.66 -33.01 23.99
C GLU A 2 -10.47 -32.45 22.82
N ALA A 3 -11.62 -31.81 23.05
CA ALA A 3 -12.33 -31.10 21.97
C ALA A 3 -11.78 -29.68 21.69
N PHE A 4 -11.35 -28.99 22.75
CA PHE A 4 -10.95 -27.58 22.67
C PHE A 4 -9.60 -27.38 21.95
N VAL A 5 -8.61 -28.23 22.26
CA VAL A 5 -7.26 -28.11 21.70
C VAL A 5 -7.25 -28.22 20.18
N PRO A 6 -7.86 -29.24 19.54
CA PRO A 6 -7.91 -29.31 18.08
C PRO A 6 -8.74 -28.17 17.46
N GLU A 7 -9.86 -27.76 18.08
CA GLU A 7 -10.68 -26.66 17.54
C GLU A 7 -9.95 -25.31 17.60
N PHE A 8 -9.33 -24.98 18.73
CA PHE A 8 -8.55 -23.75 18.88
C PHE A 8 -7.26 -23.83 18.06
N GLY A 9 -6.60 -24.99 18.05
CA GLY A 9 -5.39 -25.26 17.27
C GLY A 9 -5.61 -25.08 15.77
N LEU A 10 -6.74 -25.55 15.24
CA LEU A 10 -7.12 -25.35 13.83
C LEU A 10 -7.12 -23.86 13.45
N ARG A 11 -7.71 -23.01 14.29
CA ARG A 11 -7.77 -21.56 14.05
C ARG A 11 -6.41 -20.90 14.31
N ALA A 12 -5.75 -21.27 15.40
CA ALA A 12 -4.48 -20.69 15.80
C ALA A 12 -3.38 -21.01 14.78
N PHE A 13 -3.27 -22.23 14.28
CA PHE A 13 -2.22 -22.63 13.33
C PHE A 13 -2.71 -22.57 11.87
N ARG A 14 -4.00 -22.29 11.66
CA ARG A 14 -4.67 -22.23 10.35
C ARG A 14 -4.57 -23.54 9.56
N ARG A 15 -4.42 -24.64 10.29
CA ARG A 15 -4.36 -26.04 9.84
C ARG A 15 -4.69 -26.94 11.03
N PRO A 16 -5.15 -28.18 10.83
CA PRO A 16 -5.27 -29.11 11.94
C PRO A 16 -3.90 -29.34 12.58
N LEU A 17 -3.91 -29.59 13.89
CA LEU A 17 -2.72 -30.04 14.61
C LEU A 17 -2.31 -31.42 14.07
N ALA A 18 -1.00 -31.66 13.96
CA ALA A 18 -0.52 -33.02 13.79
C ALA A 18 -0.84 -33.86 15.04
N ASP A 19 -0.97 -35.17 14.89
CA ASP A 19 -1.36 -36.07 15.98
C ASP A 19 -0.47 -35.92 17.22
N ASP A 20 0.84 -35.74 17.02
CA ASP A 20 1.81 -35.56 18.09
C ASP A 20 1.75 -34.15 18.70
N GLU A 21 1.44 -33.12 17.93
CA GLU A 21 1.20 -31.75 18.43
C GLU A 21 -0.03 -31.74 19.35
N GLU A 22 -1.16 -32.29 18.89
CA GLU A 22 -2.38 -32.36 19.68
C GLU A 22 -2.12 -33.11 20.99
N MET A 23 -1.47 -34.27 20.91
CA MET A 23 -1.12 -35.08 22.08
C MET A 23 -0.23 -34.30 23.05
N ARG A 24 0.79 -33.58 22.57
CA ARG A 24 1.68 -32.75 23.39
C ARG A 24 0.91 -31.65 24.11
N TYR A 25 0.04 -30.92 23.41
CA TYR A 25 -0.76 -29.85 23.98
C TYR A 25 -1.77 -30.36 25.03
N VAL A 26 -2.49 -31.46 24.72
CA VAL A 26 -3.44 -32.07 25.66
C VAL A 26 -2.72 -32.65 26.89
N ALA A 27 -1.60 -33.35 26.71
CA ALA A 27 -0.83 -33.92 27.81
C ALA A 27 -0.18 -32.84 28.68
N GLY A 28 0.32 -31.75 28.07
CA GLY A 28 0.85 -30.59 28.77
C GLY A 28 -0.22 -29.92 29.64
N ALA A 29 -1.41 -29.68 29.10
CA ALA A 29 -2.53 -29.13 29.85
C ALA A 29 -2.97 -30.03 31.02
N LYS A 30 -3.05 -31.35 30.79
CA LYS A 30 -3.36 -32.35 31.86
C LYS A 30 -2.29 -32.34 32.95
N THR A 31 -1.01 -32.25 32.57
CA THR A 31 0.12 -32.21 33.51
C THR A 31 0.08 -30.93 34.35
N PHE A 32 -0.13 -29.77 33.73
CA PHE A 32 -0.25 -28.50 34.43
C PHE A 32 -1.43 -28.49 35.41
N ALA A 33 -2.60 -28.97 34.98
CA ALA A 33 -3.78 -29.11 35.85
C ALA A 33 -3.49 -30.02 37.06
N LYS A 34 -2.75 -31.12 36.84
CA LYS A 34 -2.33 -32.02 37.92
C LYS A 34 -1.40 -31.32 38.92
N VAL A 35 -0.44 -30.53 38.46
CA VAL A 35 0.46 -29.75 39.33
C VAL A 35 -0.35 -28.82 40.25
N LEU A 36 -1.27 -28.03 39.68
CA LEU A 36 -2.11 -27.12 40.48
C LEU A 36 -3.02 -27.88 41.46
N THR A 37 -3.49 -29.07 41.07
CA THR A 37 -4.29 -29.95 41.95
C THR A 37 -3.45 -30.45 43.13
N ASP A 38 -2.24 -30.93 42.86
CA ASP A 38 -1.33 -31.50 43.86
C ASP A 38 -0.81 -30.40 44.83
N GLU A 39 -0.69 -29.15 44.39
CA GLU A 39 -0.36 -27.99 45.25
C GLU A 39 -1.45 -27.67 46.28
N GLY A 40 -2.70 -28.07 46.04
CA GLY A 40 -3.83 -27.94 46.98
C GLY A 40 -4.27 -26.51 47.32
N SER A 41 -3.65 -25.49 46.71
CA SER A 41 -3.93 -24.06 46.98
C SER A 41 -4.99 -23.46 46.05
N TYR A 42 -5.43 -24.20 45.03
CA TYR A 42 -6.39 -23.74 44.02
C TYR A 42 -7.71 -24.51 44.14
N SER A 43 -8.83 -23.80 43.97
CA SER A 43 -10.15 -24.40 43.75
C SER A 43 -10.22 -25.07 42.38
N ALA A 44 -11.18 -25.98 42.20
CA ALA A 44 -11.41 -26.64 40.91
C ALA A 44 -11.70 -25.65 39.76
N SER A 45 -12.40 -24.54 40.04
CA SER A 45 -12.66 -23.49 39.05
C SER A 45 -11.41 -22.70 38.68
N GLU A 46 -10.51 -22.46 39.63
CA GLU A 46 -9.23 -21.79 39.37
C GLU A 46 -8.32 -22.70 38.54
N ILE A 47 -8.20 -23.98 38.90
CA ILE A 47 -7.43 -24.96 38.11
C ILE A 47 -7.93 -25.00 36.66
N TYR A 48 -9.25 -25.02 36.46
CA TYR A 48 -9.84 -24.99 35.12
C TYR A 48 -9.46 -23.72 34.35
N ARG A 49 -9.64 -22.54 34.97
CA ARG A 49 -9.31 -21.24 34.36
C ARG A 49 -7.83 -21.13 34.01
N GLU A 50 -6.95 -21.44 34.95
CA GLU A 50 -5.50 -21.36 34.74
C GLU A 50 -5.06 -22.35 33.66
N THR A 51 -5.61 -23.56 33.64
CA THR A 51 -5.31 -24.53 32.56
C THR A 51 -5.73 -24.01 31.20
N GLN A 52 -6.89 -23.35 31.09
CA GLN A 52 -7.33 -22.70 29.84
C GLN A 52 -6.41 -21.56 29.41
N ILE A 53 -6.03 -20.67 30.34
CA ILE A 53 -5.11 -19.56 30.07
C ILE A 53 -3.76 -20.12 29.58
N THR A 54 -3.21 -21.11 30.27
CA THR A 54 -1.92 -21.71 29.94
C THR A 54 -1.94 -22.38 28.57
N ILE A 55 -2.99 -23.14 28.22
CA ILE A 55 -3.05 -23.81 26.91
C ILE A 55 -3.24 -22.82 25.76
N ILE A 56 -4.05 -21.77 25.96
CA ILE A 56 -4.19 -20.68 24.99
C ILE A 56 -2.87 -19.95 24.83
N ALA A 57 -2.21 -19.57 25.93
CA ALA A 57 -0.92 -18.91 25.90
C ALA A 57 0.15 -19.77 25.20
N ALA A 58 0.15 -21.08 25.44
CA ALA A 58 1.07 -22.01 24.79
C ALA A 58 0.84 -22.05 23.27
N LEU A 59 -0.41 -22.18 22.81
CA LEU A 59 -0.75 -22.17 21.39
C LEU A 59 -0.42 -20.81 20.73
N LEU A 60 -0.74 -19.69 21.39
CA LEU A 60 -0.44 -18.33 20.88
C LEU A 60 1.04 -17.95 20.97
N SER A 61 1.86 -18.70 21.70
CA SER A 61 3.32 -18.50 21.77
C SER A 61 4.09 -19.46 20.86
N SER A 62 3.38 -20.37 20.18
CA SER A 62 3.97 -21.31 19.23
C SER A 62 4.54 -20.58 18.01
N PRO A 63 5.68 -21.02 17.44
CA PRO A 63 6.13 -20.56 16.13
C PRO A 63 5.07 -20.75 15.03
N HIS A 64 4.26 -21.81 15.10
CA HIS A 64 3.15 -22.04 14.16
C HIS A 64 2.01 -21.02 14.33
N PHE A 65 1.93 -20.33 15.47
CA PHE A 65 1.06 -19.18 15.64
C PHE A 65 1.73 -17.88 15.13
N LEU A 66 2.95 -17.61 15.62
CA LEU A 66 3.63 -16.34 15.42
C LEU A 66 4.10 -16.12 13.98
N TYR A 67 4.39 -17.19 13.24
CA TYR A 67 4.88 -17.14 11.87
C TYR A 67 3.92 -17.82 10.90
N LYS A 68 3.93 -17.36 9.65
CA LYS A 68 3.33 -18.09 8.52
C LYS A 68 4.43 -18.97 7.96
N VAL A 69 4.46 -20.23 8.41
CA VAL A 69 5.53 -21.16 8.05
C VAL A 69 5.13 -21.89 6.78
N ASP A 70 5.92 -21.73 5.71
CA ASP A 70 5.63 -22.35 4.41
C ASP A 70 6.08 -23.83 4.33
N SER A 71 6.99 -24.28 5.22
CA SER A 71 7.44 -25.67 5.35
C SER A 71 7.36 -26.18 6.78
N LEU A 72 6.77 -27.36 6.98
CA LEU A 72 6.75 -28.04 8.29
C LEU A 72 7.78 -29.18 8.39
N GLY A 73 8.67 -29.31 7.40
CA GLY A 73 9.65 -30.40 7.35
C GLY A 73 8.97 -31.78 7.39
N ALA A 74 9.41 -32.66 8.31
CA ALA A 74 8.91 -34.02 8.42
C ALA A 74 7.41 -34.12 8.85
N GLU A 75 6.84 -33.05 9.39
CA GLU A 75 5.42 -33.03 9.79
C GLU A 75 4.47 -32.82 8.59
N GLU A 76 4.99 -32.45 7.40
CA GLU A 76 4.16 -32.21 6.22
C GLU A 76 3.33 -33.43 5.79
N ASP A 77 3.92 -34.62 5.86
CA ASP A 77 3.26 -35.87 5.44
C ASP A 77 2.17 -36.33 6.41
N THR A 78 2.08 -35.72 7.60
CA THR A 78 1.12 -36.11 8.64
C THR A 78 -0.21 -35.35 8.57
N ILE A 79 -0.25 -34.26 7.80
CA ILE A 79 -1.40 -33.37 7.73
C ILE A 79 -2.04 -33.47 6.34
N PRO A 80 -3.22 -34.12 6.20
CA PRO A 80 -3.93 -34.18 4.93
C PRO A 80 -4.20 -32.79 4.36
N HIS A 81 -4.00 -32.63 3.05
CA HIS A 81 -4.30 -31.39 2.32
C HIS A 81 -3.58 -30.14 2.87
N LEU A 82 -2.42 -30.28 3.54
CA LEU A 82 -1.68 -29.16 4.12
C LEU A 82 -1.42 -27.99 3.15
N ARG A 83 -1.17 -28.30 1.87
CA ARG A 83 -1.00 -27.27 0.82
C ARG A 83 -2.22 -26.35 0.71
N GLU A 84 -3.43 -26.87 0.90
CA GLU A 84 -4.65 -26.09 0.81
C GLU A 84 -4.86 -25.19 2.01
N TYR A 85 -4.54 -25.66 3.22
CA TYR A 85 -4.53 -24.83 4.42
C TYR A 85 -3.52 -23.68 4.30
N ARG A 86 -2.34 -23.95 3.72
CA ARG A 86 -1.35 -22.90 3.42
C ARG A 86 -1.88 -21.89 2.42
N PHE A 87 -2.52 -22.35 1.34
CA PHE A 87 -3.15 -21.46 0.37
C PHE A 87 -4.22 -20.58 1.02
N ALA A 88 -5.18 -21.19 1.73
CA ALA A 88 -6.25 -20.49 2.43
C ALA A 88 -5.69 -19.43 3.38
N SER A 89 -4.65 -19.78 4.15
CA SER A 89 -3.95 -18.86 5.04
C SER A 89 -3.29 -17.71 4.29
N ARG A 90 -2.57 -17.98 3.21
CA ARG A 90 -1.89 -16.91 2.45
C ARG A 90 -2.92 -15.97 1.80
N LEU A 91 -4.03 -16.52 1.30
CA LEU A 91 -5.12 -15.75 0.71
C LEU A 91 -5.79 -14.86 1.76
N SER A 92 -6.19 -15.43 2.90
CA SER A 92 -6.88 -14.68 3.96
C SER A 92 -6.00 -13.60 4.58
N TYR A 93 -4.69 -13.84 4.76
CA TYR A 93 -3.80 -12.82 5.33
C TYR A 93 -3.42 -11.74 4.34
N LEU A 94 -3.34 -12.06 3.04
CA LEU A 94 -3.14 -11.05 2.01
C LEU A 94 -4.36 -10.13 1.90
N VAL A 95 -5.55 -10.74 1.79
CA VAL A 95 -6.78 -9.98 1.48
C VAL A 95 -7.44 -9.43 2.73
N TRP A 96 -7.53 -10.17 3.84
CA TRP A 96 -8.22 -9.73 5.06
C TRP A 96 -7.28 -9.30 6.19
N ALA A 97 -5.97 -9.51 6.05
CA ALA A 97 -5.01 -9.45 7.17
C ALA A 97 -5.47 -10.22 8.41
N SER A 98 -6.15 -11.35 8.18
CA SER A 98 -6.72 -12.19 9.24
C SER A 98 -6.69 -13.66 8.84
N MET A 99 -7.02 -14.53 9.78
CA MET A 99 -7.08 -15.97 9.55
C MET A 99 -8.19 -16.34 8.55
N PRO A 100 -8.10 -17.52 7.90
CA PRO A 100 -9.17 -18.02 7.05
C PRO A 100 -10.46 -18.18 7.86
N ASP A 101 -11.58 -17.95 7.19
CA ASP A 101 -12.89 -18.22 7.79
C ASP A 101 -13.21 -19.72 7.76
N ALA A 102 -14.34 -20.09 8.37
CA ALA A 102 -14.74 -21.49 8.46
C ALA A 102 -14.93 -22.14 7.08
N GLU A 103 -15.41 -21.37 6.08
CA GLU A 103 -15.61 -21.88 4.73
C GLU A 103 -14.27 -22.19 4.03
N LEU A 104 -13.28 -21.28 4.10
CA LEU A 104 -11.94 -21.54 3.55
C LEU A 104 -11.26 -22.73 4.25
N LEU A 105 -11.42 -22.86 5.58
CA LEU A 105 -10.86 -23.99 6.31
C LEU A 105 -11.51 -25.33 5.91
N GLU A 106 -12.82 -25.35 5.66
CA GLU A 106 -13.54 -26.55 5.21
C GLU A 106 -13.15 -26.94 3.78
N MET A 107 -13.04 -25.97 2.87
CA MET A 107 -12.58 -26.22 1.51
C MET A 107 -11.14 -26.75 1.50
N ALA A 108 -10.28 -26.22 2.37
CA ALA A 108 -8.94 -26.75 2.56
C ALA A 108 -8.93 -28.16 3.15
N ALA A 109 -9.84 -28.46 4.09
CA ALA A 109 -9.97 -29.78 4.71
C ALA A 109 -10.37 -30.86 3.70
N THR A 110 -11.23 -30.51 2.73
CA THR A 110 -11.73 -31.43 1.70
C THR A 110 -10.81 -31.54 0.49
N GLY A 111 -9.81 -30.66 0.36
CA GLY A 111 -8.92 -30.60 -0.80
C GLY A 111 -9.58 -29.99 -2.03
N ASP A 112 -10.62 -29.18 -1.83
CA ASP A 112 -11.45 -28.64 -2.90
C ASP A 112 -10.87 -27.34 -3.50
N LEU A 113 -9.98 -26.62 -2.80
CA LEU A 113 -9.31 -25.42 -3.33
C LEU A 113 -8.33 -25.75 -4.47
N SER A 114 -7.94 -27.01 -4.66
CA SER A 114 -7.17 -27.46 -5.84
C SER A 114 -8.02 -27.51 -7.12
N LYS A 115 -9.35 -27.47 -7.02
CA LYS A 115 -10.25 -27.47 -8.18
C LYS A 115 -10.33 -26.04 -8.73
N PRO A 116 -9.99 -25.79 -10.01
CA PRO A 116 -9.93 -24.43 -10.56
C PRO A 116 -11.22 -23.60 -10.37
N GLU A 117 -12.38 -24.22 -10.61
CA GLU A 117 -13.69 -23.58 -10.46
C GLU A 117 -13.99 -23.18 -9.00
N VAL A 118 -13.60 -24.03 -8.03
CA VAL A 118 -13.79 -23.75 -6.60
C VAL A 118 -12.82 -22.67 -6.14
N LEU A 119 -11.56 -22.75 -6.59
CA LEU A 119 -10.54 -21.76 -6.31
C LEU A 119 -10.97 -20.37 -6.78
N ASP A 120 -11.43 -20.24 -8.02
CA ASP A 120 -11.88 -18.96 -8.57
C ASP A 120 -13.05 -18.38 -7.78
N ALA A 121 -14.05 -19.20 -7.45
CA ALA A 121 -15.19 -18.80 -6.65
C ALA A 121 -14.79 -18.34 -5.23
N GLN A 122 -13.87 -19.05 -4.58
CA GLN A 122 -13.40 -18.67 -3.23
C GLN A 122 -12.52 -17.42 -3.26
N VAL A 123 -11.66 -17.27 -4.27
CA VAL A 123 -10.88 -16.04 -4.45
C VAL A 123 -11.81 -14.85 -4.64
N GLN A 124 -12.80 -14.96 -5.52
CA GLN A 124 -13.77 -13.87 -5.74
C GLN A 124 -14.53 -13.53 -4.45
N ARG A 125 -15.06 -14.54 -3.74
CA ARG A 125 -15.76 -14.35 -2.46
C ARG A 125 -14.89 -13.63 -1.44
N VAL A 126 -13.60 -13.98 -1.36
CA VAL A 126 -12.65 -13.37 -0.44
C VAL A 126 -12.36 -11.92 -0.81
N LEU A 127 -12.28 -11.60 -2.10
CA LEU A 127 -12.08 -10.23 -2.59
C LEU A 127 -13.33 -9.35 -2.42
N ASP A 128 -14.53 -9.93 -2.49
CA ASP A 128 -15.79 -9.21 -2.30
C ASP A 128 -16.14 -8.93 -0.82
N ASP A 129 -15.42 -9.54 0.12
CA ASP A 129 -15.64 -9.32 1.56
C ASP A 129 -15.18 -7.92 1.97
N PRO A 130 -15.93 -7.18 2.82
CA PRO A 130 -15.55 -5.84 3.27
C PRO A 130 -14.14 -5.74 3.88
N ARG A 131 -13.61 -6.84 4.47
CA ARG A 131 -12.25 -6.88 5.01
C ARG A 131 -11.17 -6.73 3.94
N ALA A 132 -11.48 -7.02 2.67
CA ALA A 132 -10.58 -6.80 1.53
C ALA A 132 -10.22 -5.31 1.36
N GLN A 133 -11.17 -4.43 1.69
CA GLN A 133 -11.00 -2.99 1.56
C GLN A 133 -9.85 -2.50 2.44
N ASP A 134 -9.82 -2.87 3.71
CA ASP A 134 -8.78 -2.48 4.66
C ASP A 134 -7.37 -2.89 4.20
N SER A 135 -7.23 -4.07 3.60
CA SER A 135 -5.91 -4.57 3.18
C SER A 135 -5.39 -3.85 1.94
N LEU A 136 -6.26 -3.61 0.96
CA LEU A 136 -5.86 -2.84 -0.21
C LEU A 136 -5.58 -1.37 0.14
N MET A 137 -6.32 -0.81 1.09
CA MET A 137 -6.04 0.53 1.61
C MET A 137 -4.69 0.61 2.31
N ARG A 138 -4.30 -0.39 3.11
CA ARG A 138 -2.93 -0.48 3.67
C ARG A 138 -1.86 -0.51 2.59
N PHE A 139 -2.10 -1.22 1.50
CA PHE A 139 -1.18 -1.23 0.36
C PHE A 139 -1.06 0.17 -0.25
N VAL A 140 -2.17 0.84 -0.55
CA VAL A 140 -2.17 2.20 -1.12
C VAL A 140 -1.45 3.18 -0.19
N GLU A 141 -1.74 3.14 1.12
CA GLU A 141 -1.08 3.98 2.12
C GLU A 141 0.43 3.80 2.12
N SER A 142 0.91 2.56 2.01
CA SER A 142 2.33 2.24 1.93
C SER A 142 2.95 2.62 0.59
N TRP A 143 2.24 2.39 -0.52
CA TRP A 143 2.71 2.67 -1.88
C TRP A 143 2.86 4.18 -2.11
N MET A 144 1.89 4.96 -1.65
CA MET A 144 1.89 6.42 -1.71
C MET A 144 2.68 7.09 -0.57
N GLU A 145 3.19 6.32 0.38
CA GLU A 145 3.90 6.80 1.58
C GLU A 145 3.10 7.85 2.37
N LEU A 146 1.81 7.59 2.59
CA LEU A 146 0.90 8.52 3.29
C LEU A 146 1.25 8.71 4.77
N GLY A 147 2.11 7.86 5.34
CA GLY A 147 2.68 8.07 6.67
C GLY A 147 3.47 9.39 6.80
N ASP A 148 3.98 9.93 5.70
CA ASP A 148 4.72 11.20 5.69
C ASP A 148 3.85 12.41 6.05
N ILE A 149 2.53 12.29 5.93
CA ILE A 149 1.58 13.34 6.30
C ILE A 149 1.79 13.80 7.75
N GLU A 150 2.12 12.87 8.65
CA GLU A 150 2.38 13.16 10.06
C GLU A 150 3.56 14.10 10.29
N ARG A 151 4.50 14.14 9.33
CA ARG A 151 5.73 14.92 9.40
C ARG A 151 5.61 16.29 8.73
N ILE A 152 4.47 16.61 8.13
CA ILE A 152 4.28 17.88 7.44
C ILE A 152 4.38 19.02 8.43
N THR A 153 5.24 19.98 8.13
CA THR A 153 5.28 21.28 8.81
C THR A 153 5.25 22.37 7.75
N LYS A 154 4.65 23.52 8.07
CA LYS A 154 4.58 24.68 7.18
C LYS A 154 4.88 25.96 7.95
N ASP A 155 5.58 26.86 7.28
CA ASP A 155 5.78 28.22 7.74
C ASP A 155 4.46 28.99 7.56
N LEU A 156 3.89 29.47 8.66
CA LEU A 156 2.62 30.21 8.65
C LEU A 156 2.77 31.61 8.05
N ALA A 157 4.00 32.13 7.92
CA ALA A 157 4.24 33.37 7.19
C ALA A 157 4.03 33.15 5.68
N THR A 158 4.47 32.01 5.14
CA THR A 158 4.26 31.63 3.74
C THR A 158 2.85 31.10 3.49
N TYR A 159 2.33 30.26 4.40
CA TYR A 159 1.06 29.56 4.25
C TYR A 159 0.09 29.94 5.38
N PRO A 160 -0.47 31.17 5.39
CA PRO A 160 -1.31 31.65 6.49
C PRO A 160 -2.63 30.90 6.65
N ASN A 161 -3.08 30.20 5.60
CA ASN A 161 -4.30 29.41 5.61
C ASN A 161 -4.09 27.95 6.05
N TYR A 162 -2.85 27.55 6.35
CA TYR A 162 -2.53 26.23 6.86
C TYR A 162 -2.70 26.16 8.38
N ASP A 163 -3.24 25.05 8.85
CA ASP A 163 -3.11 24.59 10.23
C ASP A 163 -2.92 23.06 10.28
N ASP A 164 -2.54 22.52 11.43
CA ASP A 164 -2.15 21.11 11.53
C ASP A 164 -3.30 20.11 11.28
N ARG A 165 -4.57 20.54 11.29
CA ARG A 165 -5.72 19.67 10.97
C ARG A 165 -5.75 19.29 9.50
N TYR A 166 -5.08 20.03 8.60
CA TYR A 166 -4.96 19.64 7.20
C TYR A 166 -4.33 18.25 7.02
N ARG A 167 -3.51 17.79 7.98
CA ARG A 167 -2.96 16.42 7.98
C ARG A 167 -4.07 15.38 8.01
N ASP A 168 -5.03 15.54 8.92
CA ASP A 168 -6.20 14.66 9.00
C ASP A 168 -7.09 14.81 7.76
N TYR A 169 -7.23 16.04 7.25
CA TYR A 169 -8.07 16.30 6.09
C TYR A 169 -7.54 15.65 4.81
N TRP A 170 -6.24 15.78 4.53
CA TRP A 170 -5.61 15.13 3.38
C TRP A 170 -5.60 13.61 3.51
N ARG A 171 -5.40 13.07 4.72
CA ARG A 171 -5.49 11.63 4.97
C ARG A 171 -6.89 11.11 4.64
N GLU A 172 -7.92 11.76 5.14
CA GLU A 172 -9.31 11.34 4.93
C GLU A 172 -9.77 11.55 3.47
N GLU A 173 -9.32 12.63 2.82
CA GLU A 173 -9.52 12.84 1.39
C GLU A 173 -8.97 11.66 0.57
N THR A 174 -7.69 11.33 0.76
CA THR A 174 -7.04 10.26 -0.01
C THR A 174 -7.67 8.91 0.29
N ARG A 175 -8.03 8.64 1.56
CA ARG A 175 -8.72 7.41 1.95
C ARG A 175 -10.04 7.27 1.21
N ARG A 176 -10.93 8.27 1.33
CA ARG A 176 -12.26 8.25 0.68
C ARG A 176 -12.17 8.20 -0.84
N PHE A 177 -11.27 8.99 -1.43
CA PHE A 177 -11.04 8.99 -2.86
C PHE A 177 -10.64 7.61 -3.35
N THR A 178 -9.65 6.99 -2.70
CA THR A 178 -9.14 5.69 -3.14
C THR A 178 -10.15 4.58 -2.88
N GLU A 179 -10.85 4.58 -1.74
CA GLU A 179 -11.93 3.63 -1.47
C GLU A 179 -13.01 3.70 -2.55
N HIS A 180 -13.43 4.91 -2.92
CA HIS A 180 -14.43 5.09 -3.96
C HIS A 180 -13.95 4.59 -5.33
N VAL A 181 -12.73 4.94 -5.74
CA VAL A 181 -12.17 4.48 -7.03
C VAL A 181 -12.09 2.95 -7.08
N LEU A 182 -11.58 2.33 -6.01
CA LEU A 182 -11.28 0.90 -5.99
C LEU A 182 -12.51 0.02 -5.77
N PHE A 183 -13.54 0.49 -5.05
CA PHE A 183 -14.65 -0.36 -4.63
C PHE A 183 -16.03 0.12 -5.10
N GLU A 184 -16.16 1.36 -5.56
CA GLU A 184 -17.44 1.95 -5.96
C GLU A 184 -17.46 2.49 -7.40
N SER A 185 -16.31 2.46 -8.10
CA SER A 185 -16.15 3.00 -9.47
C SER A 185 -15.41 2.01 -10.39
N THR A 186 -14.42 2.44 -11.20
CA THR A 186 -13.82 1.59 -12.23
C THR A 186 -12.77 0.61 -11.71
N GLY A 187 -12.18 0.88 -10.54
CA GLY A 187 -11.06 0.09 -10.01
C GLY A 187 -9.72 0.30 -10.73
N THR A 188 -9.63 1.21 -11.71
CA THR A 188 -8.46 1.31 -12.60
C THR A 188 -7.43 2.34 -12.18
N LEU A 189 -6.16 2.10 -12.52
CA LEU A 189 -5.11 3.13 -12.38
C LEU A 189 -5.44 4.40 -13.18
N SER A 190 -6.12 4.27 -14.34
CA SER A 190 -6.52 5.44 -15.11
C SER A 190 -7.40 6.39 -14.29
N GLU A 191 -8.42 5.88 -13.60
CA GLU A 191 -9.27 6.71 -12.74
C GLU A 191 -8.50 7.25 -11.54
N LEU A 192 -7.67 6.43 -10.89
CA LEU A 192 -6.88 6.85 -9.72
C LEU A 192 -5.98 8.06 -10.00
N PHE A 193 -5.47 8.17 -11.23
CA PHE A 193 -4.57 9.24 -11.65
C PHE A 193 -5.28 10.40 -12.37
N LEU A 194 -6.43 10.17 -13.00
CA LEU A 194 -7.07 11.13 -13.90
C LEU A 194 -8.45 11.62 -13.46
N ALA A 195 -9.04 11.04 -12.41
CA ALA A 195 -10.32 11.47 -11.88
C ALA A 195 -10.37 12.99 -11.69
N ASP A 196 -11.44 13.60 -12.17
CA ASP A 196 -11.72 15.04 -12.04
C ASP A 196 -12.59 15.34 -10.81
N TYR A 197 -12.53 14.49 -9.78
CA TYR A 197 -13.24 14.65 -8.54
C TYR A 197 -12.38 14.23 -7.35
N SER A 198 -12.75 14.70 -6.16
CA SER A 198 -12.21 14.23 -4.89
C SER A 198 -13.29 14.29 -3.80
N PHE A 199 -12.93 13.91 -2.58
CA PHE A 199 -13.79 13.99 -1.40
C PHE A 199 -13.26 15.09 -0.49
N VAL A 200 -13.90 16.25 -0.51
CA VAL A 200 -13.44 17.44 0.21
C VAL A 200 -14.39 17.78 1.36
N ASN A 201 -13.81 18.21 2.48
CA ASN A 201 -14.52 18.95 3.52
C ASN A 201 -14.48 20.46 3.23
N LYS A 202 -15.00 21.29 4.15
CA LYS A 202 -14.97 22.75 3.98
C LYS A 202 -13.56 23.30 3.70
N SER A 203 -12.59 23.00 4.56
CA SER A 203 -11.23 23.55 4.44
C SER A 203 -10.53 23.14 3.14
N LEU A 204 -10.69 21.88 2.71
CA LEU A 204 -10.16 21.43 1.43
C LEU A 204 -10.86 22.07 0.23
N ALA A 205 -12.17 22.27 0.31
CA ALA A 205 -12.91 22.97 -0.74
C ALA A 205 -12.44 24.42 -0.91
N ASP A 206 -12.24 25.14 0.21
CA ASP A 206 -11.68 26.49 0.23
C ASP A 206 -10.25 26.50 -0.36
N LEU A 207 -9.38 25.55 0.05
CA LEU A 207 -8.02 25.40 -0.47
C LEU A 207 -8.01 25.11 -1.99
N TYR A 208 -8.97 24.35 -2.49
CA TYR A 208 -9.02 23.94 -3.89
C TYR A 208 -9.79 24.92 -4.77
N GLY A 209 -10.49 25.88 -4.18
CA GLY A 209 -11.31 26.86 -4.88
C GLY A 209 -12.55 26.23 -5.53
N VAL A 210 -13.17 25.27 -4.85
CA VAL A 210 -14.37 24.55 -5.33
C VAL A 210 -15.53 24.69 -4.34
N ALA A 211 -16.75 24.36 -4.77
CA ALA A 211 -17.87 24.26 -3.85
C ALA A 211 -17.67 23.07 -2.90
N GLY A 212 -18.10 23.20 -1.64
CA GLY A 212 -17.98 22.13 -0.66
C GLY A 212 -18.96 22.26 0.50
N PRO A 213 -18.86 21.35 1.48
CA PRO A 213 -19.67 21.41 2.70
C PRO A 213 -19.46 22.68 3.52
N ASP A 214 -20.40 22.95 4.45
CA ASP A 214 -20.34 24.11 5.34
C ASP A 214 -19.43 23.90 6.57
N ASP A 215 -18.97 22.67 6.82
CA ASP A 215 -18.11 22.30 7.95
C ASP A 215 -17.01 21.29 7.57
N ASP A 216 -16.04 21.13 8.47
CA ASP A 216 -14.89 20.25 8.30
C ASP A 216 -15.17 18.78 8.65
N SER A 217 -16.33 18.47 9.24
CA SER A 217 -16.71 17.11 9.66
C SER A 217 -17.39 16.29 8.56
N THR A 218 -17.94 16.97 7.57
CA THR A 218 -18.60 16.36 6.41
C THR A 218 -17.66 16.36 5.20
N TYR A 219 -17.59 15.23 4.49
CA TYR A 219 -16.88 15.12 3.21
C TYR A 219 -17.87 14.87 2.08
N ALA A 220 -17.72 15.59 0.97
CA ALA A 220 -18.56 15.44 -0.21
C ALA A 220 -17.73 15.14 -1.46
N LYS A 221 -18.20 14.17 -2.26
CA LYS A 221 -17.67 13.94 -3.61
C LYS A 221 -17.93 15.20 -4.45
N THR A 222 -16.86 15.85 -4.89
CA THR A 222 -16.89 17.17 -5.51
C THR A 222 -16.07 17.14 -6.79
N THR A 223 -16.64 17.66 -7.88
CA THR A 223 -15.93 17.87 -9.14
C THR A 223 -14.87 18.95 -8.96
N LEU A 224 -13.63 18.60 -9.29
CA LEU A 224 -12.48 19.49 -9.31
C LEU A 224 -12.39 20.20 -10.66
N PRO A 225 -11.65 21.33 -10.75
CA PRO A 225 -11.34 21.95 -12.03
C PRO A 225 -10.43 21.00 -12.82
N GLY A 226 -11.05 20.21 -13.71
CA GLY A 226 -10.39 19.12 -14.40
C GLY A 226 -9.19 19.59 -15.21
N ASP A 227 -9.17 20.80 -15.77
CA ASP A 227 -8.00 21.36 -16.45
C ASP A 227 -6.76 21.54 -15.54
N LYS A 228 -6.95 21.56 -14.21
CA LYS A 228 -5.90 21.84 -13.22
C LYS A 228 -5.56 20.66 -12.34
N ARG A 229 -6.58 19.99 -11.78
CA ARG A 229 -6.42 18.87 -10.83
C ARG A 229 -6.87 17.56 -11.45
N ALA A 230 -6.19 16.49 -11.09
CA ALA A 230 -6.45 15.13 -11.57
C ALA A 230 -5.91 14.10 -10.56
N GLY A 231 -6.80 13.25 -10.07
CA GLY A 231 -6.46 12.08 -9.28
C GLY A 231 -5.57 12.32 -8.06
N ILE A 232 -4.97 11.23 -7.57
CA ILE A 232 -4.29 11.15 -6.28
C ILE A 232 -3.03 12.04 -6.19
N LEU A 233 -2.32 12.26 -7.31
CA LEU A 233 -1.08 13.04 -7.32
C LEU A 233 -1.29 14.56 -7.33
N THR A 234 -2.54 15.02 -7.36
CA THR A 234 -2.87 16.45 -7.19
C THR A 234 -3.57 16.75 -5.88
N GLN A 235 -3.64 15.76 -4.97
CA GLN A 235 -4.10 15.91 -3.60
C GLN A 235 -2.99 16.44 -2.69
N GLY A 236 -3.38 17.05 -1.57
CA GLY A 236 -2.43 17.61 -0.61
C GLY A 236 -1.59 16.55 0.10
N SER A 237 -2.11 15.33 0.26
CA SER A 237 -1.38 14.18 0.82
C SER A 237 -0.10 13.85 0.05
N PHE A 238 -0.09 14.08 -1.27
CA PHE A 238 1.11 14.00 -2.10
C PHE A 238 1.83 15.36 -2.16
N LEU A 239 1.13 16.43 -2.52
CA LEU A 239 1.79 17.70 -2.81
C LEU A 239 2.48 18.32 -1.58
N ALA A 240 1.79 18.35 -0.44
CA ALA A 240 2.28 18.97 0.78
C ALA A 240 3.34 18.12 1.49
N ALA A 241 3.17 16.79 1.49
CA ALA A 241 4.11 15.83 2.07
C ALA A 241 5.45 15.76 1.33
N ARG A 242 5.52 16.25 0.09
CA ARG A 242 6.75 16.35 -0.71
C ARG A 242 7.11 17.81 -1.00
N SER A 243 6.84 18.69 -0.04
CA SER A 243 7.21 20.11 -0.07
C SER A 243 7.91 20.51 1.23
N LEU A 244 8.70 21.58 1.18
CA LEU A 244 9.38 22.13 2.35
C LEU A 244 8.42 22.99 3.19
N PRO A 245 8.84 23.43 4.40
CA PRO A 245 8.00 24.28 5.23
C PRO A 245 7.66 25.63 4.59
N ASN A 246 8.59 26.22 3.84
CA ASN A 246 8.47 27.57 3.28
C ASN A 246 8.38 27.61 1.74
N GLN A 247 8.47 26.48 1.04
CA GLN A 247 8.44 26.42 -0.43
C GLN A 247 8.07 25.02 -0.96
N THR A 248 7.82 24.90 -2.26
CA THR A 248 7.65 23.61 -2.96
C THR A 248 8.98 22.83 -3.03
N SER A 249 8.92 21.54 -3.34
CA SER A 249 10.13 20.75 -3.64
C SER A 249 9.93 19.89 -4.89
N PRO A 250 10.27 20.39 -6.08
CA PRO A 250 10.19 19.59 -7.31
C PRO A 250 11.10 18.35 -7.25
N ILE A 251 12.24 18.43 -6.56
CA ILE A 251 13.14 17.28 -6.40
C ILE A 251 12.43 16.14 -5.67
N HIS A 252 11.76 16.39 -4.53
CA HIS A 252 11.06 15.33 -3.78
C HIS A 252 9.83 14.81 -4.52
N ARG A 253 9.05 15.68 -5.16
CA ARG A 253 7.90 15.28 -5.99
C ARG A 253 8.34 14.37 -7.14
N GLY A 254 9.37 14.78 -7.88
CA GLY A 254 9.91 14.02 -9.01
C GLY A 254 10.57 12.70 -8.58
N ALA A 255 11.29 12.69 -7.46
CA ALA A 255 11.93 11.49 -6.93
C ALA A 255 10.89 10.44 -6.52
N HIS A 256 9.77 10.87 -5.90
CA HIS A 256 8.67 9.97 -5.58
C HIS A 256 8.05 9.37 -6.85
N VAL A 257 7.77 10.17 -7.88
CA VAL A 257 7.27 9.65 -9.16
C VAL A 257 8.24 8.61 -9.75
N ARG A 258 9.54 8.94 -9.82
CA ARG A 258 10.56 8.03 -10.36
C ARG A 258 10.67 6.72 -9.59
N THR A 259 10.68 6.78 -8.26
CA THR A 259 10.99 5.61 -7.42
C THR A 259 9.76 4.77 -7.07
N ARG A 260 8.61 5.41 -6.81
CA ARG A 260 7.38 4.74 -6.36
C ARG A 260 6.42 4.39 -7.48
N LEU A 261 6.43 5.16 -8.57
CA LEU A 261 5.50 4.95 -9.69
C LEU A 261 6.18 4.32 -10.89
N LEU A 262 7.48 4.56 -11.08
CA LEU A 262 8.24 4.03 -12.21
C LEU A 262 9.33 3.03 -11.79
N CYS A 263 9.47 2.79 -10.49
CA CYS A 263 10.41 1.82 -9.91
C CYS A 263 11.86 2.02 -10.37
N ALA A 264 12.22 3.27 -10.71
CA ALA A 264 13.56 3.62 -11.12
C ALA A 264 14.51 3.54 -9.92
N GLU A 265 15.63 2.84 -10.11
CA GLU A 265 16.70 2.79 -9.11
C GLU A 265 17.50 4.10 -9.16
N LEU A 266 17.32 4.93 -8.13
CA LEU A 266 18.10 6.14 -7.94
C LEU A 266 19.14 5.90 -6.86
N SER A 267 20.40 5.76 -7.26
CA SER A 267 21.51 5.67 -6.30
C SER A 267 21.93 7.08 -5.86
N PRO A 268 21.87 7.42 -4.57
CA PRO A 268 22.34 8.72 -4.10
C PRO A 268 23.85 8.88 -4.37
N PRO A 269 24.33 10.06 -4.79
CA PRO A 269 25.76 10.29 -4.98
C PRO A 269 26.55 10.06 -3.68
N ALA A 270 27.78 9.55 -3.81
CA ALA A 270 28.63 9.12 -2.70
C ALA A 270 29.04 10.23 -1.70
N ASN A 271 28.80 11.50 -2.03
CA ASN A 271 29.08 12.67 -1.17
C ASN A 271 27.95 13.70 -1.36
N LEU A 272 26.82 13.47 -0.70
CA LEU A 272 25.64 14.31 -0.82
C LEU A 272 25.74 15.46 0.20
N ASP A 273 26.28 16.61 -0.23
CA ASP A 273 26.11 17.86 0.51
C ASP A 273 24.79 18.50 0.08
N ALA A 274 23.70 18.06 0.72
CA ALA A 274 22.35 18.49 0.37
C ALA A 274 22.11 19.92 0.86
N HIS A 275 22.35 20.91 0.01
CA HIS A 275 21.89 22.26 0.26
C HIS A 275 20.50 22.45 -0.33
N VAL A 276 19.56 22.93 0.48
CA VAL A 276 18.24 23.34 0.00
C VAL A 276 18.34 24.82 -0.38
N PRO A 277 17.97 25.22 -1.61
CA PRO A 277 18.00 26.63 -1.97
C PRO A 277 16.95 27.37 -1.15
N GLU A 278 17.35 28.47 -0.51
CA GLU A 278 16.44 29.38 0.18
C GLU A 278 15.59 30.17 -0.84
N PRO A 279 14.35 30.58 -0.49
CA PRO A 279 13.53 31.39 -1.38
C PRO A 279 14.26 32.64 -1.88
N ASN A 280 14.26 32.86 -3.20
CA ASN A 280 14.97 33.96 -3.85
C ASN A 280 13.99 34.85 -4.65
N PRO A 281 13.86 36.15 -4.34
CA PRO A 281 13.00 37.08 -5.10
C PRO A 281 13.53 37.36 -6.52
N ASP A 282 14.81 37.12 -6.78
CA ASP A 282 15.46 37.43 -8.06
C ASP A 282 15.50 36.23 -9.03
N GLU A 283 15.36 35.00 -8.52
CA GLU A 283 15.39 33.76 -9.32
C GLU A 283 14.18 32.85 -9.04
N SER A 284 13.60 32.26 -10.08
CA SER A 284 12.56 31.23 -9.92
C SER A 284 13.13 29.98 -9.24
N LEU A 285 12.27 29.20 -8.58
CA LEU A 285 12.70 27.93 -7.97
C LEU A 285 13.30 26.97 -9.00
N ARG A 286 12.78 26.98 -10.23
CA ARG A 286 13.33 26.19 -11.34
C ARG A 286 14.78 26.59 -11.64
N GLU A 287 15.06 27.88 -11.82
CA GLU A 287 16.42 28.38 -12.07
C GLU A 287 17.38 28.03 -10.94
N GLN A 288 16.94 28.16 -9.69
CA GLN A 288 17.72 27.78 -8.51
C GLN A 288 18.05 26.28 -8.50
N VAL A 289 17.04 25.42 -8.74
CA VAL A 289 17.22 23.96 -8.76
C VAL A 289 18.10 23.52 -9.93
N GLU A 290 17.91 24.07 -11.12
CA GLU A 290 18.73 23.74 -12.30
C GLU A 290 20.19 24.17 -12.10
N THR A 291 20.41 25.37 -11.56
CA THR A 291 21.76 25.85 -11.20
C THR A 291 22.42 24.93 -10.18
N LEU A 292 21.72 24.61 -9.10
CA LEU A 292 22.20 23.75 -8.02
C LEU A 292 22.56 22.35 -8.50
N THR A 293 21.79 21.82 -9.46
CA THR A 293 21.91 20.42 -9.90
C THR A 293 22.67 20.24 -11.22
N SER A 294 23.24 21.31 -11.76
CA SER A 294 24.00 21.33 -13.02
C SER A 294 25.38 20.64 -12.93
N GLY A 295 25.91 20.45 -11.72
CA GLY A 295 27.23 19.86 -11.50
C GLY A 295 27.32 18.39 -11.95
N PRO A 296 28.51 17.89 -12.33
CA PRO A 296 28.68 16.52 -12.83
C PRO A 296 28.21 15.40 -11.87
N SER A 297 28.25 15.65 -10.56
CA SER A 297 27.77 14.72 -9.53
C SER A 297 26.25 14.64 -9.41
N CYS A 298 25.52 15.67 -9.89
CA CYS A 298 24.08 15.84 -9.67
C CYS A 298 23.29 15.63 -10.96
N ALA A 299 23.80 16.12 -12.10
CA ALA A 299 23.07 16.20 -13.36
C ALA A 299 22.56 14.82 -13.86
N GLY A 300 23.30 13.73 -13.59
CA GLY A 300 22.92 12.39 -14.04
C GLY A 300 21.59 11.89 -13.45
N CYS A 301 21.38 12.10 -12.14
CA CYS A 301 20.11 11.75 -11.49
C CYS A 301 19.06 12.85 -11.71
N HIS A 302 19.44 14.12 -11.57
CA HIS A 302 18.50 15.23 -11.62
C HIS A 302 17.88 15.47 -13.00
N SER A 303 18.58 15.14 -14.09
CA SER A 303 17.98 15.11 -15.44
C SER A 303 16.82 14.12 -15.56
N GLN A 304 16.76 13.10 -14.71
CA GLN A 304 15.71 12.09 -14.67
C GLN A 304 14.66 12.36 -13.58
N ILE A 305 14.92 13.30 -12.65
CA ILE A 305 14.07 13.60 -11.50
C ILE A 305 13.35 14.92 -11.69
N ASN A 306 14.10 15.99 -11.96
CA ASN A 306 13.59 17.36 -11.95
C ASN A 306 12.43 17.56 -12.92
N PRO A 307 12.46 17.03 -14.17
CA PRO A 307 11.33 17.15 -15.08
C PRO A 307 10.01 16.61 -14.51
N PHE A 308 10.02 15.47 -13.80
CA PHE A 308 8.79 14.95 -13.17
C PHE A 308 8.29 15.87 -12.06
N GLY A 309 9.19 16.50 -11.31
CA GLY A 309 8.84 17.45 -10.27
C GLY A 309 8.29 18.77 -10.78
N PHE A 310 8.97 19.34 -11.77
CA PHE A 310 8.62 20.65 -12.33
C PHE A 310 7.23 20.69 -12.98
N ALA A 311 6.74 19.55 -13.47
CA ALA A 311 5.38 19.43 -13.98
C ALA A 311 4.31 19.84 -12.93
N PHE A 312 4.60 19.66 -11.64
CA PHE A 312 3.69 19.95 -10.53
C PHE A 312 3.84 21.37 -9.95
N GLU A 313 4.69 22.24 -10.49
CA GLU A 313 4.98 23.53 -9.84
C GLU A 313 3.82 24.53 -9.86
N SER A 314 2.77 24.29 -10.66
CA SER A 314 1.47 24.97 -10.53
C SER A 314 0.75 24.65 -9.21
N PHE A 315 1.29 23.79 -8.35
CA PHE A 315 0.81 23.55 -7.00
C PHE A 315 1.82 24.00 -5.96
N ASP A 316 1.40 24.85 -5.02
CA ASP A 316 2.24 25.35 -3.93
C ASP A 316 2.55 24.27 -2.87
N GLY A 317 3.22 24.67 -1.79
CA GLY A 317 3.65 23.74 -0.74
C GLY A 317 2.53 23.15 0.12
N ILE A 318 1.29 23.63 0.01
CA ILE A 318 0.09 23.02 0.65
C ILE A 318 -0.88 22.43 -0.39
N GLY A 319 -0.49 22.47 -1.66
CA GLY A 319 -1.24 21.90 -2.77
C GLY A 319 -2.29 22.83 -3.35
N GLN A 320 -2.29 24.14 -3.04
CA GLN A 320 -3.11 25.14 -3.71
C GLN A 320 -2.61 25.37 -5.15
N TRP A 321 -3.53 25.50 -6.11
CA TRP A 321 -3.14 25.79 -7.49
C TRP A 321 -2.79 27.26 -7.67
N ARG A 322 -1.73 27.55 -8.43
CA ARG A 322 -1.21 28.88 -8.73
C ARG A 322 -0.69 28.97 -10.18
N ALA A 323 -0.83 30.17 -10.76
CA ALA A 323 -0.29 30.50 -12.09
C ALA A 323 1.06 31.24 -12.01
N GLU A 324 1.29 31.89 -10.88
CA GLU A 324 2.50 32.67 -10.59
C GLU A 324 3.10 32.18 -9.28
N ASP A 325 4.39 32.37 -9.09
CA ASP A 325 5.05 32.14 -7.81
C ASP A 325 4.73 33.25 -6.78
N GLU A 326 5.27 33.12 -5.57
CA GLU A 326 5.07 34.07 -4.48
C GLU A 326 5.62 35.49 -4.76
N TYR A 327 6.38 35.68 -5.84
CA TYR A 327 6.94 36.95 -6.29
C TYR A 327 6.25 37.50 -7.56
N GLY A 328 5.16 36.85 -8.02
CA GLY A 328 4.38 37.28 -9.19
C GLY A 328 5.00 36.90 -10.54
N ARG A 329 5.96 35.96 -10.56
CA ARG A 329 6.56 35.47 -11.82
C ARG A 329 5.72 34.32 -12.37
N PRO A 330 5.45 34.27 -13.68
CA PRO A 330 4.70 33.16 -14.27
C PRO A 330 5.47 31.84 -14.10
N LEU A 331 4.75 30.79 -13.74
CA LEU A 331 5.34 29.46 -13.54
C LEU A 331 5.58 28.77 -14.88
N ASP A 332 6.79 28.24 -15.07
CA ASP A 332 7.11 27.33 -16.16
C ASP A 332 6.98 25.87 -15.68
N THR A 333 5.85 25.25 -15.98
CA THR A 333 5.57 23.82 -15.71
C THR A 333 5.81 22.93 -16.92
N LYS A 334 6.26 23.49 -18.06
CA LYS A 334 6.55 22.71 -19.25
C LYS A 334 7.82 21.90 -19.02
N VAL A 335 7.78 20.63 -19.39
CA VAL A 335 8.87 19.68 -19.15
C VAL A 335 9.08 18.76 -20.33
N THR A 336 10.31 18.28 -20.50
CA THR A 336 10.63 17.20 -21.43
C THR A 336 11.18 16.02 -20.64
N ILE A 337 10.56 14.86 -20.82
CA ILE A 337 11.00 13.58 -20.29
C ILE A 337 11.78 12.86 -21.39
N ALA A 338 12.99 12.41 -21.07
CA ALA A 338 13.87 11.69 -21.97
C ALA A 338 14.60 10.59 -21.19
N THR A 339 13.83 9.64 -20.67
CA THR A 339 14.28 8.56 -19.80
C THR A 339 14.42 7.22 -20.53
N GLY A 340 14.14 7.17 -21.84
CA GLY A 340 14.29 5.98 -22.67
C GLY A 340 13.10 5.03 -22.58
N GLY A 341 11.90 5.53 -22.32
CA GLY A 341 10.68 4.73 -22.12
C GLY A 341 9.44 5.33 -22.80
N ASP A 342 8.29 4.76 -22.48
CA ASP A 342 6.98 5.16 -23.04
C ASP A 342 6.46 6.52 -22.52
N LEU A 343 7.15 7.10 -21.54
CA LEU A 343 6.90 8.44 -21.01
C LEU A 343 7.74 9.53 -21.68
N ASP A 344 8.62 9.19 -22.62
CA ASP A 344 9.45 10.18 -23.31
C ASP A 344 8.58 11.12 -24.16
N GLY A 345 8.72 12.43 -23.93
CA GLY A 345 7.82 13.41 -24.53
C GLY A 345 7.94 14.79 -23.89
N THR A 346 7.16 15.73 -24.40
CA THR A 346 7.05 17.09 -23.83
C THR A 346 5.64 17.29 -23.31
N PHE A 347 5.52 17.80 -22.08
CA PHE A 347 4.26 17.98 -21.38
C PHE A 347 4.17 19.43 -20.88
N ALA A 348 2.99 20.03 -20.96
CA ALA A 348 2.73 21.39 -20.49
C ALA A 348 2.66 21.48 -18.95
N GLY A 349 2.43 20.37 -18.25
CA GLY A 349 2.37 20.32 -16.79
C GLY A 349 1.86 18.99 -16.28
N ALA A 350 1.54 18.92 -14.99
CA ALA A 350 1.19 17.70 -14.28
C ALA A 350 0.08 16.92 -14.98
N ARG A 351 -1.06 17.53 -15.32
CA ARG A 351 -2.19 16.81 -15.90
C ARG A 351 -1.83 16.07 -17.20
N GLU A 352 -1.14 16.72 -18.13
CA GLU A 352 -0.74 16.10 -19.39
C GLU A 352 0.28 14.97 -19.16
N LEU A 353 1.23 15.17 -18.24
CA LEU A 353 2.15 14.10 -17.84
C LEU A 353 1.41 12.91 -17.21
N LEU A 354 0.42 13.17 -16.35
CA LEU A 354 -0.39 12.14 -15.71
C LEU A 354 -1.24 11.35 -16.72
N GLN A 355 -1.73 12.00 -17.79
CA GLN A 355 -2.46 11.30 -18.86
C GLN A 355 -1.60 10.22 -19.51
N THR A 356 -0.36 10.54 -19.85
CA THR A 356 0.57 9.54 -20.41
C THR A 356 1.05 8.56 -19.35
N THR A 357 1.24 9.00 -18.09
CA THR A 357 1.66 8.12 -16.99
C THR A 357 0.60 7.06 -16.67
N ALA A 358 -0.68 7.42 -16.70
CA ALA A 358 -1.80 6.51 -16.45
C ALA A 358 -1.92 5.36 -17.47
N GLU A 359 -1.36 5.56 -18.66
CA GLU A 359 -1.33 4.58 -19.76
C GLU A 359 0.04 3.88 -19.88
N SER A 360 1.02 4.26 -19.04
CA SER A 360 2.39 3.76 -19.13
C SER A 360 2.50 2.31 -18.66
N SER A 361 3.14 1.49 -19.48
CA SER A 361 3.59 0.15 -19.12
C SER A 361 4.58 0.15 -17.95
N ALA A 362 5.36 1.21 -17.80
CA ALA A 362 6.26 1.37 -16.66
C ALA A 362 5.49 1.57 -15.34
N LEU A 363 4.38 2.33 -15.37
CA LEU A 363 3.47 2.44 -14.22
C LEU A 363 2.84 1.08 -13.90
N SER A 364 2.24 0.41 -14.89
CA SER A 364 1.62 -0.91 -14.69
C SER A 364 2.59 -1.92 -14.09
N ARG A 365 3.83 -1.98 -14.63
CA ARG A 365 4.89 -2.85 -14.12
C ARG A 365 5.28 -2.49 -12.70
N CYS A 366 5.47 -1.21 -12.40
CA CYS A 366 5.91 -0.80 -11.07
C CYS A 366 4.82 -0.99 -10.01
N PHE A 367 3.55 -0.76 -10.36
CA PHE A 367 2.43 -1.04 -9.49
C PHE A 367 2.31 -2.54 -9.21
N THR A 368 2.43 -3.38 -10.24
CA THR A 368 2.47 -4.86 -10.11
C THR A 368 3.62 -5.30 -9.19
N LYS A 369 4.82 -4.76 -9.41
CA LYS A 369 6.01 -5.04 -8.58
C LYS A 369 5.81 -4.61 -7.12
N SER A 370 5.24 -3.43 -6.90
CA SER A 370 4.95 -2.90 -5.57
C SER A 370 3.92 -3.77 -4.84
N TYR A 371 2.87 -4.21 -5.54
CA TYR A 371 1.87 -5.10 -4.97
C TYR A 371 2.42 -6.51 -4.68
N LEU A 372 3.24 -7.06 -5.57
CA LEU A 372 3.94 -8.33 -5.34
C LEU A 372 4.83 -8.25 -4.09
N ARG A 373 5.61 -7.18 -3.93
CA ARG A 373 6.43 -6.95 -2.72
C ARG A 373 5.59 -6.85 -1.46
N PHE A 374 4.46 -6.14 -1.52
CA PHE A 374 3.52 -6.05 -0.42
C PHE A 374 2.97 -7.43 -0.04
N ALA A 375 2.60 -8.24 -1.02
CA ALA A 375 2.08 -9.59 -0.79
C ALA A 375 3.13 -10.57 -0.26
N LEU A 376 4.39 -10.45 -0.69
CA LEU A 376 5.50 -11.28 -0.23
C LEU A 376 6.08 -10.81 1.11
N GLY A 377 5.94 -9.53 1.46
CA GLY A 377 6.61 -8.92 2.61
C GLY A 377 8.13 -8.77 2.44
N ARG A 378 8.63 -8.84 1.20
CA ARG A 378 10.06 -8.69 0.84
C ARG A 378 10.21 -8.16 -0.59
N SER A 379 11.43 -7.79 -0.96
CA SER A 379 11.79 -7.58 -2.36
C SER A 379 11.65 -8.90 -3.14
N GLU A 380 11.24 -8.79 -4.40
CA GLU A 380 11.26 -9.88 -5.35
C GLU A 380 12.70 -10.34 -5.64
N ALA A 381 12.87 -11.64 -5.81
CA ALA A 381 14.10 -12.26 -6.27
C ALA A 381 14.13 -12.32 -7.80
N ASP A 382 15.30 -12.55 -8.39
CA ASP A 382 15.46 -12.57 -9.85
C ASP A 382 14.61 -13.66 -10.52
N GLU A 383 14.39 -14.78 -9.84
CA GLU A 383 13.56 -15.89 -10.31
C GLU A 383 12.07 -15.51 -10.44
N GLU A 384 11.64 -14.44 -9.78
CA GLU A 384 10.25 -13.97 -9.78
C GLU A 384 9.97 -12.99 -10.93
N ASN A 385 10.98 -12.60 -11.72
CA ASN A 385 10.81 -11.69 -12.86
C ASN A 385 9.81 -12.21 -13.90
N ALA A 386 9.82 -13.52 -14.20
CA ALA A 386 8.85 -14.10 -15.14
C ALA A 386 7.39 -14.04 -14.59
N THR A 387 7.22 -14.17 -13.28
CA THR A 387 5.92 -14.00 -12.62
C THR A 387 5.47 -12.55 -12.67
N LEU A 388 6.39 -11.61 -12.40
CA LEU A 388 6.12 -10.18 -12.50
C LEU A 388 5.71 -9.78 -13.94
N ASP A 389 6.40 -10.30 -14.95
CA ASP A 389 6.08 -10.03 -16.36
C ASP A 389 4.69 -10.54 -16.73
N ALA A 390 4.35 -11.77 -16.33
CA ALA A 390 3.04 -12.38 -16.57
C ALA A 390 1.91 -11.57 -15.90
N LEU A 391 2.06 -11.25 -14.62
CA LEU A 391 1.09 -10.46 -13.87
C LEU A 391 0.93 -9.05 -14.44
N THR A 392 2.03 -8.43 -14.90
CA THR A 392 1.98 -7.11 -15.53
C THR A 392 1.18 -7.15 -16.83
N ALA A 393 1.35 -8.20 -17.64
CA ALA A 393 0.61 -8.37 -18.88
C ALA A 393 -0.89 -8.60 -18.60
N GLU A 394 -1.22 -9.49 -17.67
CA GLU A 394 -2.61 -9.75 -17.26
C GLU A 394 -3.29 -8.48 -16.70
N PHE A 395 -2.56 -7.71 -15.89
CA PHE A 395 -3.04 -6.44 -15.35
C PHE A 395 -3.31 -5.41 -16.44
N ALA A 396 -2.41 -5.30 -17.43
CA ALA A 396 -2.59 -4.40 -18.56
C ALA A 396 -3.76 -4.82 -19.47
N ASP A 397 -3.91 -6.13 -19.74
CA ASP A 397 -5.02 -6.69 -20.52
C ASP A 397 -6.38 -6.46 -19.82
N ALA A 398 -6.38 -6.43 -18.49
CA ALA A 398 -7.54 -6.06 -17.67
C ALA A 398 -7.77 -4.54 -17.56
N GLY A 399 -7.05 -3.71 -18.33
CA GLY A 399 -7.21 -2.26 -18.33
C GLY A 399 -6.63 -1.57 -17.08
N ASN A 400 -5.61 -2.19 -16.46
CA ASN A 400 -5.04 -1.76 -15.19
C ASN A 400 -6.06 -1.71 -14.04
N ASP A 401 -7.02 -2.65 -14.03
CA ASP A 401 -7.96 -2.87 -12.93
C ASP A 401 -7.28 -3.55 -11.73
N VAL A 402 -7.31 -2.89 -10.57
CA VAL A 402 -6.55 -3.32 -9.40
C VAL A 402 -7.09 -4.64 -8.84
N ALA A 403 -8.40 -4.87 -8.86
CA ALA A 403 -8.98 -6.13 -8.40
C ALA A 403 -8.50 -7.32 -9.25
N SER A 404 -8.38 -7.13 -10.56
CA SER A 404 -7.83 -8.10 -11.50
C SER A 404 -6.36 -8.42 -11.21
N LEU A 405 -5.54 -7.45 -10.82
CA LEU A 405 -4.17 -7.70 -10.36
C LEU A 405 -4.13 -8.57 -9.10
N VAL A 406 -4.99 -8.27 -8.11
CA VAL A 406 -5.05 -9.08 -6.88
C VAL A 406 -5.45 -10.52 -7.21
N LYS A 407 -6.50 -10.68 -8.03
CA LYS A 407 -6.98 -12.00 -8.48
C LYS A 407 -5.91 -12.76 -9.27
N GLY A 408 -5.24 -12.10 -10.22
CA GLY A 408 -4.14 -12.66 -10.99
C GLY A 408 -3.01 -13.15 -10.08
N LEU A 409 -2.58 -12.33 -9.11
CA LEU A 409 -1.53 -12.71 -8.17
C LEU A 409 -1.90 -13.97 -7.37
N VAL A 410 -3.08 -14.01 -6.75
CA VAL A 410 -3.44 -15.13 -5.86
C VAL A 410 -3.74 -16.43 -6.61
N THR A 411 -4.12 -16.34 -7.89
CA THR A 411 -4.34 -17.51 -8.74
C THR A 411 -3.07 -17.93 -9.50
N HIS A 412 -2.05 -17.08 -9.56
CA HIS A 412 -0.81 -17.39 -10.27
C HIS A 412 -0.08 -18.58 -9.62
N PRO A 413 0.37 -19.58 -10.40
CA PRO A 413 1.02 -20.78 -9.87
C PRO A 413 2.22 -20.51 -8.97
N ALA A 414 3.04 -19.51 -9.28
CA ALA A 414 4.22 -19.18 -8.46
C ALA A 414 3.83 -18.65 -7.07
N TRP A 415 2.66 -18.02 -6.95
CA TRP A 415 2.14 -17.62 -5.65
C TRP A 415 1.39 -18.79 -5.01
N ALA A 416 0.45 -19.44 -5.70
CA ALA A 416 -0.34 -20.55 -5.14
C ALA A 416 0.52 -21.77 -4.74
N ASN A 417 1.64 -21.96 -5.42
CA ASN A 417 2.60 -23.03 -5.16
C ASN A 417 3.86 -22.42 -4.55
N VAL A 418 3.79 -22.05 -3.28
CA VAL A 418 5.03 -21.95 -2.50
C VAL A 418 5.54 -23.37 -2.36
N ALA A 419 6.29 -23.80 -3.36
CA ALA A 419 7.27 -24.85 -3.17
C ALA A 419 8.21 -24.34 -2.07
N THR A 420 8.43 -25.21 -1.09
CA THR A 420 9.51 -25.10 -0.11
C THR A 420 10.78 -24.57 -0.79
N GLN A 421 11.08 -23.28 -0.64
CA GLN A 421 12.42 -22.75 -0.92
C GLN A 421 13.36 -23.17 0.20
#